data_AF-Q6ZAH2-F1
#
_entry.id   AF-Q6ZAH2-F1
#
_cell.length_a   1.000
_cell.length_b   1.000
_cell.length_c   1.000
_cell.angle_alpha   90.00
_cell.angle_beta   90.00
_cell.angle_gamma   90.00
#
_symmetry.space_group_name_H-M   'P 1'
#
loop_
_entity.id
_entity.type
_entity.pdbx_description
1 polymer ?
#
loop_
_entity_poly.entity_id
_entity_poly.type
_entity_poly.pdbx_seq_one_letter_code
_entity_poly.pdbx_strand_id
1 'polypeptide(L)'
;MALLRAAAAADLLRRHRRAPLPLLLSALSPPPPTTPESCPDGPSPVAPYFAPPPPPLCRRRRSWPPPPPPPRVSSSSYVGRGILLPATFSIYSPLSTSSSASPDGSPDEDSSPPHPSPAAAPPSSWVDRWLPQAARPYAMLARLDKPIGTWLLAWPCFWSISMAAMPGELPDMRMLALFGCGAVLLRGAGCTVNDLLDRDIDNKVERTKSRPFASGILTPTQGVGFLGLQLLLGLGILLQLNNYSRILGASSLFLVFSYPLMKRFTFWPQAYLGLTFNWGALLGWAAIKESLDPAIILPLYTAGICWTLVYDTIYAHQDKEDDLKVGVKSTALRFGDLTKHWISGFGVACIGSLALSGYSADLAWPYYPFLAAASAQLAWQISTVDLSDRLDCNRKFVSNKWFGALIFGGVLCGRLVS
;
A
#
# COMPACT_ATOMS: atom_id res chain seq x y z
N MET A 1 1.43 -18.86 20.07
CA MET A 1 0.04 -19.37 20.00
C MET A 1 -0.82 -18.63 18.97
N ALA A 2 -1.00 -17.30 19.04
CA ALA A 2 -1.85 -16.57 18.09
C ALA A 2 -1.40 -16.70 16.62
N LEU A 3 -0.09 -16.58 16.33
CA LEU A 3 0.46 -16.76 14.98
C LEU A 3 0.30 -18.18 14.41
N LEU A 4 0.48 -19.20 15.24
CA LEU A 4 0.22 -20.60 14.87
C LEU A 4 -1.27 -20.86 14.60
N ARG A 5 -2.16 -20.25 15.42
CA ARG A 5 -3.61 -20.33 15.21
C ARG A 5 -4.05 -19.59 13.94
N ALA A 6 -3.42 -18.45 13.61
CA ALA A 6 -3.70 -17.73 12.38
C ALA A 6 -3.24 -18.51 11.12
N ALA A 7 -2.04 -19.11 11.17
CA ALA A 7 -1.56 -20.00 10.10
C ALA A 7 -2.48 -21.23 9.94
N ALA A 8 -2.93 -21.82 11.05
CA ALA A 8 -3.88 -22.93 11.02
C ALA A 8 -5.26 -22.51 10.49
N ALA A 9 -5.77 -21.33 10.86
CA ALA A 9 -7.02 -20.78 10.36
C ALA A 9 -6.95 -20.49 8.85
N ALA A 10 -5.81 -19.96 8.38
CA ALA A 10 -5.57 -19.77 6.95
C ALA A 10 -5.51 -21.11 6.19
N ASP A 11 -4.90 -22.15 6.75
CA ASP A 11 -4.89 -23.50 6.15
C ASP A 11 -6.28 -24.14 6.14
N LEU A 12 -7.07 -23.98 7.22
CA LEU A 12 -8.47 -24.43 7.30
C LEU A 12 -9.37 -23.73 6.26
N LEU A 13 -9.25 -22.40 6.14
CA LEU A 13 -9.94 -21.62 5.10
C LEU A 13 -9.51 -22.03 3.69
N ARG A 14 -8.27 -22.47 3.52
CA ARG A 14 -7.72 -22.95 2.24
C ARG A 14 -8.28 -24.34 1.88
N ARG A 15 -8.46 -25.24 2.85
CA ARG A 15 -9.04 -26.59 2.64
C ARG A 15 -10.54 -26.57 2.40
N HIS A 16 -11.29 -25.69 3.05
CA HIS A 16 -12.75 -25.66 2.99
C HIS A 16 -13.32 -24.56 2.08
N ARG A 17 -12.83 -24.43 0.84
CA ARG A 17 -13.32 -23.48 -0.18
C ARG A 17 -14.81 -23.61 -0.56
N ARG A 18 -15.56 -24.57 -0.01
CA ARG A 18 -16.99 -24.78 -0.29
C ARG A 18 -17.85 -25.11 0.94
N ALA A 19 -17.33 -24.95 2.17
CA ALA A 19 -18.16 -25.20 3.34
C ALA A 19 -19.11 -24.01 3.62
N PRO A 20 -20.41 -24.25 3.88
CA PRO A 20 -21.34 -23.18 4.24
C PRO A 20 -20.89 -22.51 5.54
N LEU A 21 -21.05 -21.18 5.60
CA LEU A 21 -20.61 -20.27 6.67
C LEU A 21 -20.89 -20.71 8.13
N PRO A 22 -21.96 -21.47 8.46
CA PRO A 22 -22.22 -21.88 9.85
C PRO A 22 -21.18 -22.86 10.43
N LEU A 23 -20.49 -23.63 9.60
CA LEU A 23 -19.48 -24.61 10.06
C LEU A 23 -18.15 -23.95 10.45
N LEU A 24 -17.83 -22.78 9.88
CA LEU A 24 -16.59 -22.05 10.17
C LEU A 24 -16.63 -21.27 11.50
N LEU A 25 -17.82 -20.88 11.96
CA LEU A 25 -18.00 -20.16 13.24
C LEU A 25 -17.94 -21.10 14.46
N SER A 26 -18.31 -22.36 14.30
CA SER A 26 -18.23 -23.35 15.40
C SER A 26 -16.78 -23.70 15.76
N ALA A 27 -15.85 -23.63 14.80
CA ALA A 27 -14.43 -23.89 15.03
C ALA A 27 -13.68 -22.73 15.73
N LEU A 28 -14.30 -21.56 15.85
CA LEU A 28 -13.73 -20.35 16.46
C LEU A 28 -14.36 -20.01 17.82
N SER A 29 -15.33 -20.81 18.29
CA SER A 29 -15.96 -20.59 19.58
C SER A 29 -15.08 -21.12 20.72
N PRO A 30 -14.85 -20.35 21.80
CA PRO A 30 -14.18 -20.85 22.99
C PRO A 30 -14.99 -22.01 23.61
N PRO A 31 -14.34 -22.95 24.32
CA PRO A 31 -15.05 -24.00 25.05
C PRO A 31 -15.99 -23.37 26.09
N PRO A 32 -17.18 -23.94 26.33
CA PRO A 32 -18.09 -23.44 27.35
C PRO A 32 -17.46 -23.58 28.74
N PRO A 33 -17.74 -22.66 29.68
CA PRO A 33 -17.26 -22.78 31.06
C PRO A 33 -17.92 -23.98 31.75
N THR A 34 -17.11 -24.78 32.43
CA THR A 34 -17.55 -25.82 33.37
C THR A 34 -18.23 -25.19 34.58
N THR A 35 -19.51 -25.48 34.79
CA THR A 35 -20.32 -25.11 35.97
C THR A 35 -20.13 -26.11 37.12
N PRO A 36 -20.13 -25.66 38.39
CA PRO A 36 -20.49 -26.50 39.53
C PRO A 36 -21.93 -26.21 40.03
N GLU A 37 -22.66 -27.30 40.26
CA GLU A 37 -23.77 -27.56 41.20
C GLU A 37 -24.81 -26.49 41.61
N SER A 38 -26.09 -26.81 41.29
CA SER A 38 -27.33 -26.76 42.13
C SER A 38 -27.78 -25.40 42.72
N CYS A 39 -29.04 -24.97 42.82
CA CYS A 39 -30.41 -25.47 42.61
C CYS A 39 -31.37 -24.21 42.69
N PRO A 40 -32.72 -24.27 42.64
CA PRO A 40 -33.48 -23.80 41.47
C PRO A 40 -34.62 -22.77 41.73
N ASP A 41 -35.27 -22.38 40.62
CA ASP A 41 -36.68 -21.98 40.43
C ASP A 41 -37.23 -20.58 40.82
N GLY A 42 -37.74 -19.87 39.79
CA GLY A 42 -38.68 -18.74 39.87
C GLY A 42 -38.96 -18.11 38.48
N PRO A 43 -40.24 -17.97 38.01
CA PRO A 43 -40.58 -17.98 36.58
C PRO A 43 -40.71 -16.60 35.87
N SER A 44 -40.44 -16.62 34.56
CA SER A 44 -40.81 -15.67 33.46
C SER A 44 -42.34 -15.43 33.35
N PRO A 45 -42.93 -14.62 32.42
CA PRO A 45 -42.44 -14.11 31.11
C PRO A 45 -42.94 -12.68 30.70
N VAL A 46 -42.62 -12.25 29.47
CA VAL A 46 -43.54 -11.67 28.42
C VAL A 46 -42.75 -10.77 27.44
N ALA A 47 -42.57 -11.24 26.20
CA ALA A 47 -42.25 -10.48 24.97
C ALA A 47 -43.59 -10.04 24.30
N PRO A 48 -43.73 -9.55 23.03
CA PRO A 48 -42.79 -9.27 21.92
C PRO A 48 -43.14 -7.96 21.13
N TYR A 49 -42.54 -7.70 19.96
CA TYR A 49 -43.23 -7.45 18.67
C TYR A 49 -42.24 -7.11 17.53
N PHE A 50 -42.35 -7.86 16.44
CA PHE A 50 -41.59 -7.82 15.19
C PHE A 50 -42.10 -6.75 14.20
N ALA A 51 -41.23 -6.29 13.30
CA ALA A 51 -41.60 -5.76 11.98
C ALA A 51 -40.71 -6.40 10.87
N PRO A 52 -41.26 -6.80 9.71
CA PRO A 52 -40.53 -7.53 8.66
C PRO A 52 -39.88 -6.58 7.61
N PRO A 53 -38.87 -7.03 6.85
CA PRO A 53 -38.27 -6.25 5.75
C PRO A 53 -39.02 -6.43 4.40
N PRO A 54 -38.87 -5.48 3.44
CA PRO A 54 -39.57 -5.47 2.15
C PRO A 54 -38.96 -6.44 1.09
N PRO A 55 -39.70 -6.78 0.01
CA PRO A 55 -39.31 -7.79 -0.98
C PRO A 55 -38.23 -7.31 -1.98
N PRO A 56 -37.53 -8.22 -2.68
CA PRO A 56 -36.43 -7.88 -3.58
C PRO A 56 -36.92 -7.36 -4.94
N LEU A 57 -36.34 -6.26 -5.42
CA LEU A 57 -36.56 -5.70 -6.75
C LEU A 57 -35.93 -6.55 -7.86
N CYS A 58 -36.76 -6.94 -8.84
CA CYS A 58 -36.40 -7.62 -10.08
C CYS A 58 -35.28 -6.91 -10.87
N ARG A 59 -34.21 -7.65 -11.18
CA ARG A 59 -33.18 -7.28 -12.17
C ARG A 59 -33.78 -7.27 -13.59
N ARG A 60 -33.99 -6.09 -14.18
CA ARG A 60 -33.99 -5.95 -15.64
C ARG A 60 -32.54 -5.88 -16.14
N ARG A 61 -32.11 -6.88 -16.91
CA ARG A 61 -30.90 -6.81 -17.75
C ARG A 61 -31.08 -5.67 -18.76
N ARG A 62 -30.31 -4.59 -18.63
CA ARG A 62 -30.07 -3.65 -19.74
C ARG A 62 -28.89 -4.19 -20.54
N SER A 63 -29.13 -4.54 -21.80
CA SER A 63 -28.11 -4.74 -22.82
C SER A 63 -27.49 -3.39 -23.19
N TRP A 64 -26.18 -3.26 -23.03
CA TRP A 64 -25.43 -2.10 -23.52
C TRP A 64 -25.19 -2.24 -25.03
N PRO A 65 -25.34 -1.17 -25.83
CA PRO A 65 -24.94 -1.19 -27.24
C PRO A 65 -23.40 -1.23 -27.35
N PRO A 66 -22.85 -1.75 -28.47
CA PRO A 66 -21.40 -1.78 -28.69
C PRO A 66 -20.82 -0.36 -28.85
N PRO A 67 -19.54 -0.13 -28.49
CA PRO A 67 -18.90 1.18 -28.62
C PRO A 67 -18.61 1.52 -30.10
N PRO A 68 -18.57 2.81 -30.46
CA PRO A 68 -18.24 3.26 -31.82
C PRO A 68 -16.74 3.06 -32.14
N PRO A 69 -16.37 2.93 -33.43
CA PRO A 69 -14.97 2.79 -33.84
C PRO A 69 -14.16 4.09 -33.60
N PRO A 70 -12.85 4.00 -33.35
CA PRO A 70 -12.01 5.16 -33.09
C PRO A 70 -11.84 6.05 -34.34
N PRO A 71 -11.66 7.39 -34.16
CA PRO A 71 -11.50 8.31 -35.28
C PRO A 71 -10.10 8.16 -35.92
N ARG A 72 -10.06 8.16 -37.26
CA ARG A 72 -8.82 8.38 -38.04
C ARG A 72 -8.43 9.84 -37.90
N VAL A 73 -7.23 10.12 -37.38
CA VAL A 73 -6.65 11.46 -37.42
C VAL A 73 -5.35 11.40 -38.20
N SER A 74 -5.34 12.13 -39.31
CA SER A 74 -4.21 12.34 -40.19
C SER A 74 -3.15 13.21 -39.51
N SER A 75 -1.89 12.86 -39.77
CA SER A 75 -0.70 13.66 -39.46
C SER A 75 -0.81 15.06 -40.05
N SER A 76 -0.72 16.09 -39.20
CA SER A 76 -0.26 17.40 -39.63
C SER A 76 0.67 18.00 -38.59
N SER A 77 1.89 18.23 -39.06
CA SER A 77 3.03 18.86 -38.41
C SER A 77 2.74 20.30 -38.02
N TYR A 78 3.01 20.66 -36.77
CA TYR A 78 3.21 22.06 -36.37
C TYR A 78 4.54 22.22 -35.62
N VAL A 79 5.39 23.04 -36.23
CA VAL A 79 6.64 23.59 -35.72
C VAL A 79 6.31 24.86 -34.94
N GLY A 80 6.84 25.03 -33.73
CA GLY A 80 6.67 26.26 -32.95
C GLY A 80 7.58 26.31 -31.72
N ARG A 81 8.50 27.28 -31.72
CA ARG A 81 9.64 27.49 -30.80
C ARG A 81 9.26 27.97 -29.38
N GLY A 82 10.04 27.51 -28.39
CA GLY A 82 10.77 28.36 -27.44
C GLY A 82 10.18 28.59 -26.03
N ILE A 83 10.89 28.09 -25.00
CA ILE A 83 11.64 28.87 -23.99
C ILE A 83 12.30 27.91 -22.97
N LEU A 84 13.58 28.18 -22.68
CA LEU A 84 14.50 27.42 -21.82
C LEU A 84 14.24 27.61 -20.31
N LEU A 85 14.48 26.55 -19.50
CA LEU A 85 15.09 26.60 -18.16
C LEU A 85 15.82 25.26 -17.86
N PRO A 86 16.97 25.24 -17.17
CA PRO A 86 17.96 24.15 -17.27
C PRO A 86 17.94 23.09 -16.16
N ALA A 87 18.33 21.87 -16.59
CA ALA A 87 19.15 20.83 -15.94
C ALA A 87 18.97 20.48 -14.45
N THR A 88 18.62 19.22 -14.16
CA THR A 88 19.60 18.19 -13.72
C THR A 88 18.96 16.81 -13.53
N PHE A 89 19.71 15.77 -13.92
CA PHE A 89 19.46 14.32 -13.79
C PHE A 89 18.36 13.66 -14.64
N SER A 90 18.72 13.40 -15.90
CA SER A 90 18.15 12.32 -16.72
C SER A 90 19.24 11.27 -16.95
N ILE A 91 19.01 10.02 -16.57
CA ILE A 91 19.82 8.87 -16.99
C ILE A 91 18.98 8.11 -18.03
N TYR A 92 19.63 7.83 -19.17
CA TYR A 92 19.22 7.09 -20.37
C TYR A 92 18.84 7.94 -21.60
N SER A 93 19.80 7.99 -22.52
CA SER A 93 19.77 8.34 -23.95
C SER A 93 20.86 7.48 -24.63
N PRO A 94 20.96 7.39 -25.96
CA PRO A 94 19.90 7.33 -26.97
C PRO A 94 20.13 6.23 -28.04
N LEU A 95 19.12 6.07 -28.91
CA LEU A 95 19.12 5.37 -30.19
C LEU A 95 20.33 5.72 -31.07
N SER A 96 20.96 4.72 -31.70
CA SER A 96 21.90 4.91 -32.81
C SER A 96 21.20 4.71 -34.16
N THR A 97 21.37 5.70 -35.01
CA THR A 97 21.02 5.78 -36.44
C THR A 97 22.12 5.16 -37.32
N SER A 98 21.75 4.46 -38.39
CA SER A 98 22.50 4.52 -39.66
C SER A 98 21.65 4.12 -40.86
N SER A 99 21.71 4.98 -41.88
CA SER A 99 21.11 4.91 -43.22
C SER A 99 21.75 3.84 -44.12
N SER A 100 20.99 3.29 -45.08
CA SER A 100 21.12 3.58 -46.54
C SER A 100 20.62 2.43 -47.44
N ALA A 101 19.67 2.76 -48.31
CA ALA A 101 19.44 2.37 -49.73
C ALA A 101 19.57 0.92 -50.24
N SER A 102 18.50 0.51 -50.93
CA SER A 102 18.14 -0.69 -51.73
C SER A 102 18.94 -0.86 -53.07
N PRO A 103 18.52 -1.71 -54.04
CA PRO A 103 18.12 -3.14 -54.03
C PRO A 103 18.82 -3.97 -55.16
N ASP A 104 18.91 -5.30 -55.07
CA ASP A 104 18.76 -6.25 -56.21
C ASP A 104 19.07 -7.70 -55.82
N GLY A 105 18.35 -8.66 -56.44
CA GLY A 105 18.95 -9.95 -56.81
C GLY A 105 18.56 -11.19 -56.01
N SER A 106 17.66 -11.98 -56.62
CA SER A 106 17.51 -13.45 -56.59
C SER A 106 17.10 -14.20 -55.30
N PRO A 107 16.10 -15.11 -55.39
CA PRO A 107 15.74 -16.02 -54.31
C PRO A 107 16.68 -17.23 -54.36
N ASP A 108 17.22 -17.67 -53.22
CA ASP A 108 17.47 -19.09 -52.95
C ASP A 108 18.04 -19.30 -51.53
N GLU A 109 17.47 -20.33 -50.90
CA GLU A 109 18.07 -21.21 -49.89
C GLU A 109 18.43 -20.70 -48.48
N ASP A 110 17.73 -21.31 -47.52
CA ASP A 110 18.22 -21.77 -46.22
C ASP A 110 18.80 -20.71 -45.26
N SER A 111 17.91 -19.96 -44.61
CA SER A 111 18.28 -19.18 -43.42
C SER A 111 17.52 -19.67 -42.19
N SER A 112 18.26 -20.40 -41.36
CA SER A 112 17.88 -20.71 -39.98
C SER A 112 17.46 -19.42 -39.24
N PRO A 113 16.41 -19.45 -38.40
CA PRO A 113 15.95 -18.25 -37.70
C PRO A 113 17.07 -17.71 -36.80
N PRO A 114 17.26 -16.37 -36.74
CA PRO A 114 18.29 -15.78 -35.90
C PRO A 114 18.02 -16.13 -34.43
N HIS A 115 19.05 -16.63 -33.74
CA HIS A 115 18.99 -16.89 -32.31
C HIS A 115 18.50 -15.64 -31.57
N PRO A 116 17.54 -15.75 -30.64
CA PRO A 116 17.10 -14.61 -29.86
C PRO A 116 18.29 -14.12 -29.01
N SER A 117 18.70 -12.87 -29.22
CA SER A 117 19.65 -12.18 -28.35
C SER A 117 19.23 -12.36 -26.89
N PRO A 118 20.16 -12.71 -25.97
CA PRO A 118 19.83 -12.93 -24.57
C PRO A 118 19.18 -11.65 -24.03
N ALA A 119 17.96 -11.79 -23.51
CA ALA A 119 17.21 -10.70 -22.91
C ALA A 119 18.09 -9.96 -21.90
N ALA A 120 18.25 -8.64 -22.07
CA ALA A 120 19.07 -7.82 -21.21
C ALA A 120 18.71 -8.08 -19.73
N ALA A 121 19.71 -8.45 -18.94
CA ALA A 121 19.52 -8.74 -17.53
C ALA A 121 18.83 -7.55 -16.83
N PRO A 122 17.85 -7.79 -15.94
CA PRO A 122 17.19 -6.70 -15.23
C PRO A 122 18.22 -5.86 -14.47
N PRO A 123 18.01 -4.53 -14.37
CA PRO A 123 18.96 -3.65 -13.71
C PRO A 123 19.25 -4.12 -12.28
N SER A 124 20.53 -4.26 -11.96
CA SER A 124 20.98 -4.73 -10.64
C SER A 124 20.47 -3.79 -9.54
N SER A 125 19.67 -4.33 -8.62
CA SER A 125 19.27 -3.59 -7.43
C SER A 125 20.48 -3.44 -6.50
N TRP A 126 20.40 -2.53 -5.52
CA TRP A 126 21.42 -2.43 -4.48
C TRP A 126 21.55 -3.76 -3.69
N VAL A 127 20.47 -4.53 -3.58
CA VAL A 127 20.47 -5.88 -2.98
C VAL A 127 21.37 -6.82 -3.79
N ASP A 128 21.29 -6.78 -5.11
CA ASP A 128 22.13 -7.63 -5.98
C ASP A 128 23.60 -7.22 -5.94
N ARG A 129 23.88 -5.95 -5.64
CA ARG A 129 25.24 -5.41 -5.59
C ARG A 129 25.94 -5.66 -4.26
N TRP A 130 25.23 -5.55 -3.13
CA TRP A 130 25.86 -5.48 -1.81
C TRP A 130 25.51 -6.64 -0.87
N LEU A 131 24.39 -7.35 -1.07
CA LEU A 131 24.02 -8.45 -0.17
C LEU A 131 24.68 -9.78 -0.59
N PRO A 132 25.14 -10.58 0.38
CA PRO A 132 25.56 -11.95 0.15
C PRO A 132 24.45 -12.76 -0.52
N GLN A 133 24.81 -13.68 -1.42
CA GLN A 133 23.85 -14.44 -2.23
C GLN A 133 22.77 -15.15 -1.39
N ALA A 134 23.15 -15.68 -0.22
CA ALA A 134 22.22 -16.34 0.71
C ALA A 134 21.15 -15.41 1.31
N ALA A 135 21.43 -14.10 1.44
CA ALA A 135 20.52 -13.13 2.02
C ALA A 135 19.56 -12.50 0.98
N ARG A 136 19.91 -12.54 -0.31
CA ARG A 136 19.14 -11.90 -1.39
C ARG A 136 17.68 -12.36 -1.46
N PRO A 137 17.35 -13.66 -1.35
CA PRO A 137 15.95 -14.09 -1.41
C PRO A 137 15.11 -13.50 -0.28
N TYR A 138 15.67 -13.38 0.93
CA TYR A 138 14.99 -12.78 2.08
C TYR A 138 14.83 -11.26 1.93
N ALA A 139 15.85 -10.58 1.39
CA ALA A 139 15.76 -9.15 1.09
C ALA A 139 14.70 -8.84 0.01
N MET A 140 14.63 -9.66 -1.03
CA MET A 140 13.60 -9.57 -2.07
C MET A 140 12.21 -9.92 -1.52
N LEU A 141 12.13 -10.88 -0.60
CA LEU A 141 10.89 -11.22 0.10
C LEU A 141 10.39 -10.03 0.93
N ALA A 142 11.27 -9.37 1.68
CA ALA A 142 10.97 -8.17 2.44
C ALA A 142 10.79 -6.90 1.57
N ARG A 143 10.99 -6.99 0.25
CA ARG A 143 10.94 -5.88 -0.72
C ARG A 143 11.95 -4.76 -0.44
N LEU A 144 13.13 -5.12 0.07
CA LEU A 144 14.21 -4.17 0.31
C LEU A 144 14.76 -3.56 -1.00
N ASP A 145 14.62 -4.25 -2.11
CA ASP A 145 14.89 -3.76 -3.47
C ASP A 145 13.97 -2.59 -3.87
N LYS A 146 12.77 -2.50 -3.27
CA LYS A 146 11.72 -1.51 -3.59
C LYS A 146 11.27 -0.76 -2.33
N PRO A 147 12.10 0.16 -1.81
CA PRO A 147 11.92 0.78 -0.48
C PRO A 147 10.73 1.74 -0.39
N ILE A 148 10.04 2.06 -1.49
CA ILE A 148 8.91 2.99 -1.48
C ILE A 148 7.85 2.61 -0.45
N GLY A 149 7.51 1.33 -0.31
CA GLY A 149 6.52 0.89 0.67
C GLY A 149 6.96 1.13 2.11
N THR A 150 8.26 1.07 2.38
CA THR A 150 8.85 1.40 3.69
C THR A 150 8.74 2.88 3.97
N TRP A 151 9.05 3.74 2.98
CA TRP A 151 8.88 5.18 3.10
C TRP A 151 7.43 5.57 3.38
N LEU A 152 6.48 4.99 2.64
CA LEU A 152 5.04 5.27 2.84
C LEU A 152 4.54 4.88 4.23
N LEU A 153 5.12 3.85 4.85
CA LEU A 153 4.83 3.46 6.23
C LEU A 153 5.55 4.36 7.25
N ALA A 154 6.75 4.85 6.94
CA ALA A 154 7.56 5.66 7.84
C ALA A 154 7.10 7.13 7.91
N TRP A 155 6.67 7.73 6.79
CA TRP A 155 6.34 9.15 6.74
C TRP A 155 5.26 9.59 7.74
N PRO A 156 4.11 8.88 7.87
CA PRO A 156 3.12 9.23 8.89
C PRO A 156 3.66 9.21 10.31
N CYS A 157 4.57 8.28 10.63
CA CYS A 157 5.25 8.22 11.91
C CYS A 157 6.13 9.47 12.12
N PHE A 158 6.94 9.81 11.11
CA PHE A 158 7.88 10.91 11.18
C PHE A 158 7.19 12.26 11.26
N TRP A 159 6.10 12.48 10.49
CA TRP A 159 5.27 13.67 10.62
C TRP A 159 4.75 13.83 12.04
N SER A 160 4.22 12.75 12.60
CA SER A 160 3.61 12.75 13.93
C SER A 160 4.63 12.97 15.06
N ILE A 161 5.77 12.30 15.02
CA ILE A 161 6.86 12.48 15.98
C ILE A 161 7.39 13.92 15.94
N SER A 162 7.58 14.49 14.74
CA SER A 162 8.03 15.88 14.60
C SER A 162 6.99 16.90 15.00
N MET A 163 5.71 16.65 14.73
CA MET A 163 4.63 17.50 15.23
C MET A 163 4.55 17.46 16.77
N ALA A 164 4.89 16.34 17.40
CA ALA A 164 4.86 16.18 18.86
C ALA A 164 6.05 16.81 19.59
N ALA A 165 7.11 17.20 18.88
CA ALA A 165 8.27 17.87 19.47
C ALA A 165 7.89 19.22 20.10
N MET A 166 8.68 19.69 21.07
CA MET A 166 8.46 21.01 21.68
C MET A 166 8.75 22.11 20.64
N PRO A 167 8.06 23.27 20.70
CA PRO A 167 8.41 24.43 19.88
C PRO A 167 9.89 24.80 20.01
N GLY A 168 10.55 25.10 18.91
CA GLY A 168 11.99 25.41 18.85
C GLY A 168 12.93 24.19 18.91
N GLU A 169 12.42 22.98 19.10
CA GLU A 169 13.24 21.77 19.25
C GLU A 169 13.16 20.81 18.06
N LEU A 170 14.23 20.05 17.88
CA LEU A 170 14.25 18.93 16.94
C LEU A 170 13.42 17.76 17.48
N PRO A 171 12.83 16.91 16.61
CA PRO A 171 12.20 15.67 17.01
C PRO A 171 13.15 14.75 17.76
N ASP A 172 12.60 13.88 18.61
CA ASP A 172 13.38 12.82 19.25
C ASP A 172 13.99 11.89 18.18
N MET A 173 15.31 11.99 18.03
CA MET A 173 16.07 11.23 17.03
C MET A 173 16.06 9.72 17.28
N ARG A 174 15.96 9.31 18.56
CA ARG A 174 15.81 7.90 18.91
C ARG A 174 14.45 7.40 18.44
N MET A 175 13.38 8.18 18.63
CA MET A 175 12.04 7.79 18.16
C MET A 175 11.97 7.74 16.64
N LEU A 176 12.55 8.71 15.94
CA LEU A 176 12.67 8.64 14.47
C LEU A 176 13.42 7.38 14.02
N ALA A 177 14.54 7.04 14.66
CA ALA A 177 15.29 5.82 14.34
C ALA A 177 14.49 4.54 14.62
N LEU A 178 13.85 4.44 15.79
CA LEU A 178 13.02 3.28 16.18
C LEU A 178 11.86 3.07 15.20
N PHE A 179 11.13 4.12 14.84
CA PHE A 179 10.02 4.02 13.90
C PHE A 179 10.50 3.79 12.46
N GLY A 180 11.65 4.33 12.06
CA GLY A 180 12.28 4.03 10.78
C GLY A 180 12.66 2.56 10.64
N CYS A 181 13.34 2.00 11.66
CA CYS A 181 13.63 0.56 11.74
C CYS A 181 12.34 -0.27 11.79
N GLY A 182 11.36 0.15 12.58
CA GLY A 182 10.05 -0.48 12.67
C GLY A 182 9.34 -0.54 11.31
N ALA A 183 9.39 0.54 10.53
CA ALA A 183 8.80 0.58 9.20
C ALA A 183 9.48 -0.43 8.25
N VAL A 184 10.81 -0.56 8.28
CA VAL A 184 11.53 -1.58 7.48
C VAL A 184 11.07 -2.99 7.85
N LEU A 185 11.03 -3.29 9.16
CA LEU A 185 10.67 -4.61 9.67
C LEU A 185 9.21 -4.97 9.39
N LEU A 186 8.27 -4.07 9.72
CA LEU A 186 6.83 -4.32 9.56
C LEU A 186 6.41 -4.34 8.09
N ARG A 187 7.01 -3.49 7.23
CA ARG A 187 6.78 -3.57 5.79
C ARG A 187 7.25 -4.92 5.26
N GLY A 188 8.44 -5.35 5.66
CA GLY A 188 9.01 -6.64 5.30
C GLY A 188 8.14 -7.82 5.79
N ALA A 189 7.65 -7.77 7.03
CA ALA A 189 6.75 -8.78 7.59
C ALA A 189 5.44 -8.86 6.80
N GLY A 190 4.85 -7.70 6.46
CA GLY A 190 3.64 -7.63 5.64
C GLY A 190 3.85 -8.23 4.23
N CYS A 191 5.01 -7.97 3.60
CA CYS A 191 5.37 -8.62 2.33
C CYS A 191 5.49 -10.14 2.47
N THR A 192 6.16 -10.61 3.52
CA THR A 192 6.34 -12.05 3.79
C THR A 192 5.00 -12.75 3.97
N VAL A 193 4.08 -12.19 4.76
CA VAL A 193 2.73 -12.73 4.95
C VAL A 193 1.95 -12.74 3.63
N ASN A 194 1.99 -11.64 2.87
CA ASN A 194 1.29 -11.55 1.59
C ASN A 194 1.77 -12.62 0.61
N ASP A 195 3.08 -12.73 0.39
CA ASP A 195 3.65 -13.70 -0.55
C ASP A 195 3.40 -15.16 -0.07
N LEU A 196 3.38 -15.42 1.25
CA LEU A 196 3.07 -16.75 1.78
C LEU A 196 1.62 -17.16 1.50
N LEU A 197 0.68 -16.23 1.64
CA LEU A 197 -0.74 -16.45 1.38
C LEU A 197 -1.05 -16.57 -0.13
N ASP A 198 -0.36 -15.76 -0.94
CA ASP A 198 -0.59 -15.64 -2.38
C ASP A 198 0.25 -16.60 -3.23
N ARG A 199 1.20 -17.35 -2.65
CA ARG A 199 2.14 -18.26 -3.36
C ARG A 199 1.53 -19.08 -4.51
N ASP A 200 0.37 -19.69 -4.30
CA ASP A 200 -0.28 -20.58 -5.29
C ASP A 200 -1.05 -19.83 -6.39
N ILE A 201 -1.20 -18.51 -6.23
CA ILE A 201 -1.75 -17.57 -7.22
C ILE A 201 -0.58 -16.89 -7.94
N ASP A 202 0.42 -16.45 -7.18
CA ASP A 202 1.59 -15.71 -7.68
C ASP A 202 2.40 -16.53 -8.69
N ASN A 203 2.43 -17.86 -8.56
CA ASN A 203 3.09 -18.76 -9.52
C ASN A 203 2.39 -18.83 -10.89
N LYS A 204 1.15 -18.35 -11.02
CA LYS A 204 0.36 -18.33 -12.25
C LYS A 204 0.35 -16.97 -12.94
N VAL A 205 0.90 -15.94 -12.30
CA VAL A 205 0.87 -14.56 -12.81
C VAL A 205 2.28 -14.14 -13.22
N GLU A 206 2.44 -13.72 -14.48
CA GLU A 206 3.73 -13.41 -15.11
C GLU A 206 4.56 -12.40 -14.30
N ARG A 207 3.89 -11.40 -13.71
CA ARG A 207 4.53 -10.36 -12.87
C ARG A 207 5.12 -10.90 -11.57
N THR A 208 4.53 -11.95 -11.00
CA THR A 208 4.81 -12.40 -9.63
C THR A 208 5.45 -13.78 -9.57
N LYS A 209 5.55 -14.49 -10.69
CA LYS A 209 6.16 -15.83 -10.75
C LYS A 209 7.61 -15.87 -10.26
N SER A 210 8.33 -14.75 -10.35
CA SER A 210 9.72 -14.62 -9.90
C SER A 210 9.86 -14.36 -8.39
N ARG A 211 8.77 -14.16 -7.65
CA ARG A 211 8.81 -13.93 -6.20
C ARG A 211 9.40 -15.14 -5.46
N PRO A 212 10.12 -14.95 -4.33
CA PRO A 212 10.88 -16.04 -3.70
C PRO A 212 10.11 -17.31 -3.35
N PHE A 213 8.84 -17.21 -2.93
CA PHE A 213 8.00 -18.39 -2.70
C PHE A 213 7.40 -18.97 -3.97
N ALA A 214 7.04 -18.13 -4.94
CA ALA A 214 6.45 -18.57 -6.21
C ALA A 214 7.47 -19.28 -7.10
N SER A 215 8.73 -18.85 -7.06
CA SER A 215 9.86 -19.47 -7.77
C SER A 215 10.44 -20.69 -7.04
N GLY A 216 10.04 -20.95 -5.80
CA GLY A 216 10.55 -22.05 -4.98
C GLY A 216 11.93 -21.83 -4.38
N ILE A 217 12.54 -20.65 -4.55
CA ILE A 217 13.86 -20.31 -3.98
C ILE A 217 13.81 -20.33 -2.44
N LEU A 218 12.69 -19.92 -1.85
CA LEU A 218 12.43 -20.04 -0.41
C LEU A 218 11.31 -21.02 -0.14
N THR A 219 11.49 -21.84 0.89
CA THR A 219 10.42 -22.70 1.41
C THR A 219 9.47 -21.88 2.30
N PRO A 220 8.20 -22.30 2.44
CA PRO A 220 7.28 -21.70 3.41
C PRO A 220 7.82 -21.70 4.85
N THR A 221 8.56 -22.74 5.25
CA THR A 221 9.13 -22.84 6.59
C THR A 221 10.23 -21.80 6.83
N GLN A 222 11.10 -21.57 5.84
CA GLN A 222 12.07 -20.46 5.86
C GLN A 222 11.36 -19.11 5.94
N GLY A 223 10.26 -18.96 5.18
CA GLY A 223 9.40 -17.79 5.21
C GLY A 223 8.82 -17.48 6.59
N VAL A 224 8.25 -18.50 7.26
CA VAL A 224 7.69 -18.38 8.61
C VAL A 224 8.79 -18.07 9.64
N GLY A 225 9.97 -18.67 9.53
CA GLY A 225 11.11 -18.35 10.39
C GLY A 225 11.56 -16.89 10.23
N PHE A 226 11.66 -16.40 8.99
CA PHE A 226 12.00 -15.02 8.69
C PHE A 226 10.93 -14.03 9.19
N LEU A 227 9.65 -14.36 9.00
CA LEU A 227 8.54 -13.59 9.58
C LEU A 227 8.66 -13.52 11.11
N GLY A 228 8.95 -14.65 11.77
CA GLY A 228 9.18 -14.72 13.21
C GLY A 228 10.29 -13.78 13.66
N LEU A 229 11.43 -13.77 12.94
CA LEU A 229 12.53 -12.84 13.22
C LEU A 229 12.10 -11.38 13.10
N GLN A 230 11.41 -11.01 12.00
CA GLN A 230 10.92 -9.64 11.80
C GLN A 230 9.97 -9.19 12.91
N LEU A 231 9.04 -10.07 13.32
CA LEU A 231 8.08 -9.77 14.39
C LEU A 231 8.74 -9.69 15.77
N LEU A 232 9.75 -10.53 16.06
CA LEU A 232 10.52 -10.45 17.32
C LEU A 232 11.32 -9.15 17.41
N LEU A 233 11.97 -8.74 16.32
CA LEU A 233 12.66 -7.45 16.27
C LEU A 233 11.68 -6.28 16.39
N GLY A 234 10.53 -6.35 15.71
CA GLY A 234 9.45 -5.37 15.85
C GLY A 234 8.89 -5.29 17.26
N LEU A 235 8.73 -6.43 17.94
CA LEU A 235 8.35 -6.48 19.35
C LEU A 235 9.41 -5.84 20.25
N GLY A 236 10.70 -6.07 19.98
CA GLY A 236 11.80 -5.41 20.69
C GLY A 236 11.78 -3.88 20.54
N ILE A 237 11.34 -3.35 19.40
CA ILE A 237 11.10 -1.91 19.23
C ILE A 237 9.88 -1.47 20.03
N LEU A 238 8.76 -2.20 19.93
CA LEU A 238 7.52 -1.87 20.64
C LEU A 238 7.73 -1.81 22.16
N LEU A 239 8.52 -2.73 22.72
CA LEU A 239 8.84 -2.80 24.15
C LEU A 239 9.67 -1.61 24.66
N GLN A 240 10.33 -0.86 23.76
CA GLN A 240 11.05 0.37 24.13
C GLN A 240 10.16 1.61 24.22
N LEU A 241 8.89 1.52 23.82
CA LEU A 241 7.94 2.62 23.90
C LEU A 241 7.27 2.69 25.28
N ASN A 242 6.61 3.81 25.57
CA ASN A 242 5.78 3.97 26.76
C ASN A 242 4.58 2.98 26.78
N ASN A 243 3.95 2.80 27.96
CA ASN A 243 2.86 1.83 28.15
C ASN A 243 1.68 2.09 27.19
N TYR A 244 1.31 3.37 27.02
CA TYR A 244 0.19 3.77 26.16
C TYR A 244 0.46 3.38 24.70
N SER A 245 1.64 3.73 24.18
CA SER A 245 2.11 3.36 22.83
C SER A 245 2.28 1.87 22.63
N ARG A 246 2.65 1.10 23.66
CA ARG A 246 2.70 -0.37 23.58
C ARG A 246 1.32 -0.95 23.29
N ILE A 247 0.29 -0.51 24.02
CA ILE A 247 -1.09 -0.97 23.83
C ILE A 247 -1.62 -0.50 22.46
N LEU A 248 -1.42 0.78 22.15
CA LEU A 248 -1.86 1.36 20.88
C LEU A 248 -1.17 0.68 19.68
N GLY A 249 0.14 0.45 19.75
CA GLY A 249 0.89 -0.27 18.74
C GLY A 249 0.43 -1.72 18.59
N ALA A 250 0.19 -2.44 19.69
CA ALA A 250 -0.33 -3.80 19.66
C ALA A 250 -1.74 -3.89 19.04
N SER A 251 -2.61 -2.90 19.28
CA SER A 251 -3.95 -2.87 18.69
C SER A 251 -3.95 -2.76 17.15
N SER A 252 -2.89 -2.20 16.55
CA SER A 252 -2.74 -2.13 15.09
C SER A 252 -2.72 -3.51 14.42
N LEU A 253 -2.30 -4.55 15.16
CA LEU A 253 -2.24 -5.93 14.67
C LEU A 253 -3.60 -6.41 14.17
N PHE A 254 -4.70 -5.93 14.76
CA PHE A 254 -6.05 -6.23 14.29
C PHE A 254 -6.22 -5.87 12.81
N LEU A 255 -5.81 -4.65 12.42
CA LEU A 255 -5.87 -4.17 11.03
C LEU A 255 -4.84 -4.88 10.14
N VAL A 256 -3.62 -5.07 10.63
CA VAL A 256 -2.56 -5.71 9.85
C VAL A 256 -2.94 -7.13 9.44
N PHE A 257 -3.49 -7.93 10.36
CA PHE A 257 -3.85 -9.32 10.10
C PHE A 257 -5.07 -9.49 9.19
N SER A 258 -6.03 -8.57 9.26
CA SER A 258 -7.26 -8.62 8.47
C SER A 258 -7.11 -8.02 7.07
N TYR A 259 -6.13 -7.13 6.84
CA TYR A 259 -5.94 -6.44 5.56
C TYR A 259 -5.92 -7.38 4.33
N PRO A 260 -5.15 -8.49 4.30
CA PRO A 260 -5.11 -9.38 3.14
C PRO A 260 -6.49 -9.94 2.76
N LEU A 261 -7.38 -10.09 3.75
CA LEU A 261 -8.75 -10.58 3.53
C LEU A 261 -9.63 -9.53 2.84
N MET A 262 -9.35 -8.24 3.03
CA MET A 262 -10.19 -7.16 2.52
C MET A 262 -10.25 -7.12 1.00
N LYS A 263 -9.16 -7.52 0.32
CA LYS A 263 -9.11 -7.65 -1.16
C LYS A 263 -10.17 -8.62 -1.71
N ARG A 264 -10.63 -9.57 -0.89
CA ARG A 264 -11.66 -10.57 -1.25
C ARG A 264 -13.08 -10.09 -0.93
N PHE A 265 -13.22 -9.27 0.11
CA PHE A 265 -14.53 -8.89 0.63
C PHE A 265 -15.04 -7.56 0.05
N THR A 266 -14.18 -6.55 -0.09
CA THR A 266 -14.60 -5.17 -0.41
C THR A 266 -13.89 -4.60 -1.64
N PHE A 267 -14.51 -3.63 -2.30
CA PHE A 267 -13.90 -2.80 -3.33
C PHE A 267 -13.07 -1.63 -2.76
N TRP A 268 -12.90 -1.57 -1.43
CA TRP A 268 -12.12 -0.55 -0.74
C TRP A 268 -10.92 -1.10 0.06
N PRO A 269 -10.14 -2.08 -0.44
CA PRO A 269 -8.97 -2.54 0.30
C PRO A 269 -7.94 -1.41 0.49
N GLN A 270 -7.88 -0.43 -0.42
CA GLN A 270 -7.05 0.77 -0.31
C GLN A 270 -7.39 1.63 0.92
N ALA A 271 -8.68 1.78 1.26
CA ALA A 271 -9.07 2.49 2.48
C ALA A 271 -8.60 1.75 3.73
N TYR A 272 -8.73 0.41 3.72
CA TYR A 272 -8.27 -0.44 4.81
C TYR A 272 -6.75 -0.43 4.96
N LEU A 273 -6.03 -0.42 3.84
CA LEU A 273 -4.59 -0.19 3.80
C LEU A 273 -4.25 1.17 4.39
N GLY A 274 -5.00 2.22 4.04
CA GLY A 274 -4.88 3.56 4.63
C GLY A 274 -4.99 3.54 6.15
N LEU A 275 -5.99 2.84 6.70
CA LEU A 275 -6.12 2.68 8.16
C LEU A 275 -4.89 2.01 8.77
N THR A 276 -4.34 1.00 8.09
CA THR A 276 -3.21 0.20 8.56
C THR A 276 -1.88 0.97 8.48
N PHE A 277 -1.55 1.54 7.31
CA PHE A 277 -0.28 2.20 7.07
C PHE A 277 -0.15 3.52 7.84
N ASN A 278 -1.25 4.22 8.07
CA ASN A 278 -1.21 5.50 8.76
C ASN A 278 -1.37 5.37 10.26
N TRP A 279 -1.46 4.14 10.81
CA TRP A 279 -1.49 3.93 12.27
C TRP A 279 -0.27 4.55 12.97
N GLY A 280 0.85 4.65 12.23
CA GLY A 280 2.04 5.39 12.63
C GLY A 280 1.79 6.85 12.99
N ALA A 281 0.79 7.52 12.40
CA ALA A 281 0.41 8.88 12.78
C ALA A 281 -0.17 8.96 14.20
N LEU A 282 -0.92 7.94 14.63
CA LEU A 282 -1.42 7.85 16.02
C LEU A 282 -0.26 7.49 16.96
N LEU A 283 0.50 6.47 16.59
CA LEU A 283 1.54 5.89 17.43
C LEU A 283 2.74 6.85 17.62
N GLY A 284 3.11 7.63 16.61
CA GLY A 284 4.23 8.58 16.68
C GLY A 284 4.03 9.65 17.74
N TRP A 285 2.85 10.26 17.79
CA TRP A 285 2.48 11.27 18.77
C TRP A 285 2.37 10.66 20.17
N ALA A 286 1.68 9.52 20.27
CA ALA A 286 1.57 8.76 21.51
C ALA A 286 2.93 8.37 22.10
N ALA A 287 3.93 8.09 21.26
CA ALA A 287 5.29 7.77 21.71
C ALA A 287 5.98 8.92 22.45
N ILE A 288 5.63 10.16 22.11
CA ILE A 288 6.21 11.38 22.71
C ILE A 288 5.34 11.94 23.84
N LYS A 289 4.01 12.00 23.66
CA LYS A 289 3.08 12.67 24.58
C LYS A 289 2.32 11.75 25.52
N GLU A 290 2.51 10.43 25.41
CA GLU A 290 1.82 9.39 26.19
C GLU A 290 0.27 9.50 26.20
N SER A 291 -0.27 10.20 25.21
CA SER A 291 -1.68 10.52 25.05
C SER A 291 -1.93 10.84 23.56
N LEU A 292 -3.19 11.01 23.16
CA LEU A 292 -3.54 11.50 21.83
C LEU A 292 -4.25 12.84 21.99
N ASP A 293 -3.81 13.84 21.23
CA ASP A 293 -4.57 15.08 21.03
C ASP A 293 -5.46 14.91 19.79
N PRO A 294 -6.79 14.79 19.93
CA PRO A 294 -7.68 14.55 18.80
C PRO A 294 -7.67 15.69 17.77
N ALA A 295 -7.42 16.93 18.20
CA ALA A 295 -7.43 18.08 17.30
C ALA A 295 -6.28 18.03 16.30
N ILE A 296 -5.13 17.50 16.72
CA ILE A 296 -3.94 17.37 15.87
C ILE A 296 -3.95 16.04 15.11
N ILE A 297 -4.25 14.94 15.82
CA ILE A 297 -3.98 13.59 15.34
C ILE A 297 -5.10 13.01 14.49
N LEU A 298 -6.37 13.32 14.74
CA LEU A 298 -7.45 12.82 13.88
C LEU A 298 -7.34 13.41 12.46
N PRO A 299 -7.07 14.73 12.27
CA PRO A 299 -6.80 15.27 10.94
C PRO A 299 -5.54 14.66 10.32
N LEU A 300 -4.44 14.47 11.08
CA LEU A 300 -3.22 13.85 10.55
C LEU A 300 -3.46 12.41 10.05
N TYR A 301 -4.18 11.61 10.84
CA TYR A 301 -4.52 10.24 10.48
C TYR A 301 -5.44 10.19 9.26
N THR A 302 -6.44 11.07 9.22
CA THR A 302 -7.35 11.24 8.07
C THR A 302 -6.58 11.63 6.81
N ALA A 303 -5.65 12.57 6.91
CA ALA A 303 -4.78 12.95 5.82
C ALA A 303 -4.02 11.76 5.24
N GLY A 304 -3.41 10.95 6.11
CA GLY A 304 -2.70 9.75 5.70
C GLY A 304 -3.58 8.72 4.98
N ILE A 305 -4.79 8.48 5.47
CA ILE A 305 -5.77 7.58 4.84
C ILE A 305 -6.14 8.10 3.44
N CYS A 306 -6.47 9.39 3.33
CA CYS A 306 -6.79 10.03 2.06
C CYS A 306 -5.61 9.98 1.09
N TRP A 307 -4.39 10.24 1.55
CA TRP A 307 -3.18 10.13 0.73
C TRP A 307 -2.98 8.69 0.23
N THR A 308 -3.22 7.70 1.08
CA THR A 308 -3.16 6.27 0.71
C THR A 308 -4.19 5.92 -0.35
N LEU A 309 -5.40 6.44 -0.23
CA LEU A 309 -6.42 6.30 -1.27
C LEU A 309 -5.96 6.91 -2.60
N VAL A 310 -5.22 8.02 -2.60
CA VAL A 310 -4.66 8.59 -3.84
C VAL A 310 -3.61 7.67 -4.44
N TYR A 311 -2.49 7.43 -3.73
CA TYR A 311 -1.35 6.74 -4.32
C TYR A 311 -1.64 5.27 -4.59
N ASP A 312 -2.41 4.59 -3.74
CA ASP A 312 -2.63 3.14 -3.85
C ASP A 312 -3.73 2.82 -4.88
N THR A 313 -4.67 3.75 -5.11
CA THR A 313 -5.61 3.63 -6.23
C THR A 313 -4.89 3.83 -7.57
N ILE A 314 -3.95 4.78 -7.66
CA ILE A 314 -3.09 4.91 -8.85
C ILE A 314 -2.28 3.63 -9.04
N TYR A 315 -1.68 3.12 -7.96
CA TYR A 315 -0.89 1.88 -8.01
C TYR A 315 -1.73 0.69 -8.50
N ALA A 316 -2.96 0.54 -8.02
CA ALA A 316 -3.86 -0.56 -8.36
C ALA A 316 -4.30 -0.58 -9.85
N HIS A 317 -4.20 0.53 -10.59
CA HIS A 317 -4.47 0.51 -12.03
C HIS A 317 -3.46 -0.33 -12.82
N GLN A 318 -2.25 -0.57 -12.29
CA GLN A 318 -1.26 -1.47 -12.92
C GLN A 318 -1.76 -2.90 -13.11
N ASP A 319 -2.58 -3.39 -12.17
CA ASP A 319 -3.08 -4.77 -12.16
C ASP A 319 -4.58 -4.84 -12.49
N LYS A 320 -5.21 -3.74 -12.94
CA LYS A 320 -6.68 -3.63 -13.15
C LYS A 320 -7.27 -4.77 -13.99
N GLU A 321 -6.63 -5.10 -15.11
CA GLU A 321 -7.09 -6.15 -16.02
C GLU A 321 -6.95 -7.55 -15.41
N ASP A 322 -5.88 -7.76 -14.65
CA ASP A 322 -5.59 -9.05 -14.04
C ASP A 322 -6.48 -9.26 -12.80
N ASP A 323 -6.66 -8.24 -11.97
CA ASP A 323 -7.61 -8.19 -10.85
C ASP A 323 -9.04 -8.54 -11.31
N LEU A 324 -9.48 -7.99 -12.45
CA LEU A 324 -10.79 -8.29 -13.01
C LEU A 324 -10.94 -9.78 -13.37
N LYS A 325 -9.90 -10.39 -13.97
CA LYS A 325 -9.91 -11.82 -14.35
C LYS A 325 -9.93 -12.74 -13.14
N VAL A 326 -9.20 -12.39 -12.06
CA VAL A 326 -9.12 -13.22 -10.85
C VAL A 326 -10.20 -12.93 -9.81
N GLY A 327 -11.04 -11.91 -10.06
CA GLY A 327 -12.12 -11.50 -9.16
C GLY A 327 -11.64 -10.78 -7.88
N VAL A 328 -10.44 -10.20 -7.92
CA VAL A 328 -9.92 -9.35 -6.85
C VAL A 328 -10.60 -7.98 -6.95
N LYS A 329 -11.02 -7.43 -5.82
CA LYS A 329 -11.73 -6.16 -5.76
C LYS A 329 -10.76 -5.04 -5.39
N SER A 330 -10.88 -3.89 -6.03
CA SER A 330 -10.05 -2.70 -5.76
C SER A 330 -10.81 -1.40 -6.03
N THR A 331 -10.33 -0.28 -5.48
CA THR A 331 -10.87 1.05 -5.79
C THR A 331 -10.66 1.42 -7.26
N ALA A 332 -9.57 0.96 -7.88
CA ALA A 332 -9.32 1.12 -9.31
C ALA A 332 -10.44 0.50 -10.18
N LEU A 333 -10.93 -0.69 -9.80
CA LEU A 333 -12.08 -1.32 -10.44
C LEU A 333 -13.40 -0.60 -10.13
N ARG A 334 -13.58 -0.13 -8.88
CA ARG A 334 -14.81 0.54 -8.46
C ARG A 334 -14.99 1.92 -9.10
N PHE A 335 -13.92 2.70 -9.17
CA PHE A 335 -13.98 4.06 -9.72
C PHE A 335 -13.86 4.08 -11.23
N GLY A 336 -13.17 3.10 -11.83
CA GLY A 336 -13.03 3.00 -13.29
C GLY A 336 -12.52 4.31 -13.88
N ASP A 337 -13.25 4.84 -14.86
CA ASP A 337 -12.89 6.07 -15.59
C ASP A 337 -13.04 7.33 -14.72
N LEU A 338 -13.80 7.24 -13.63
CA LEU A 338 -13.96 8.33 -12.66
C LEU A 338 -12.83 8.37 -11.62
N THR A 339 -11.81 7.53 -11.74
CA THR A 339 -10.71 7.46 -10.76
C THR A 339 -10.11 8.84 -10.48
N LYS A 340 -9.77 9.62 -11.52
CA LYS A 340 -9.17 10.96 -11.35
C LYS A 340 -10.07 11.88 -10.51
N HIS A 341 -11.39 11.83 -10.68
CA HIS A 341 -12.33 12.64 -9.90
C HIS A 341 -12.33 12.25 -8.42
N TRP A 342 -12.37 10.96 -8.12
CA TRP A 342 -12.36 10.46 -6.73
C TRP A 342 -11.03 10.76 -6.02
N ILE A 343 -9.90 10.48 -6.67
CA ILE A 343 -8.59 10.75 -6.05
C ILE A 343 -8.30 12.25 -5.93
N SER A 344 -8.86 13.11 -6.79
CA SER A 344 -8.83 14.57 -6.58
C SER A 344 -9.56 14.95 -5.29
N GLY A 345 -10.75 14.39 -5.04
CA GLY A 345 -11.48 14.61 -3.79
C GLY A 345 -10.70 14.15 -2.55
N PHE A 346 -10.09 12.97 -2.62
CA PHE A 346 -9.20 12.50 -1.54
C PHE A 346 -7.93 13.36 -1.42
N GLY A 347 -7.39 13.88 -2.52
CA GLY A 347 -6.26 14.80 -2.50
C GLY A 347 -6.59 16.09 -1.77
N VAL A 348 -7.75 16.71 -2.05
CA VAL A 348 -8.23 17.90 -1.34
C VAL A 348 -8.45 17.60 0.14
N ALA A 349 -9.10 16.48 0.49
CA ALA A 349 -9.30 16.08 1.87
C ALA A 349 -7.97 15.83 2.62
N CYS A 350 -6.97 15.26 1.93
CA CYS A 350 -5.63 15.07 2.46
C CYS A 350 -4.96 16.40 2.82
N ILE A 351 -4.88 17.32 1.85
CA ILE A 351 -4.26 18.63 2.05
C ILE A 351 -5.00 19.45 3.12
N GLY A 352 -6.34 19.47 3.08
CA GLY A 352 -7.14 20.16 4.09
C GLY A 352 -6.92 19.61 5.50
N SER A 353 -6.82 18.29 5.65
CA SER A 353 -6.57 17.65 6.95
C SER A 353 -5.13 17.87 7.44
N LEU A 354 -4.14 17.93 6.54
CA LEU A 354 -2.76 18.34 6.87
C LEU A 354 -2.70 19.80 7.32
N ALA A 355 -3.41 20.71 6.63
CA ALA A 355 -3.51 22.11 7.03
C ALA A 355 -4.12 22.24 8.43
N LEU A 356 -5.22 21.54 8.69
CA LEU A 356 -5.89 21.54 9.99
C LEU A 356 -5.01 20.97 11.11
N SER A 357 -4.30 19.86 10.84
CA SER A 357 -3.36 19.27 11.80
C SER A 357 -2.22 20.23 12.13
N GLY A 358 -1.59 20.83 11.12
CA GLY A 358 -0.49 21.78 11.31
C GLY A 358 -0.91 23.07 12.03
N TYR A 359 -2.11 23.58 11.71
CA TYR A 359 -2.71 24.72 12.42
C TYR A 359 -3.00 24.39 13.88
N SER A 360 -3.64 23.24 14.15
CA SER A 360 -3.97 22.81 15.52
C SER A 360 -2.73 22.48 16.35
N ALA A 361 -1.61 22.18 15.68
CA ALA A 361 -0.33 21.93 16.31
C ALA A 361 0.53 23.20 16.44
N ASP A 362 0.01 24.39 16.12
CA ASP A 362 0.73 25.68 16.16
C ASP A 362 2.06 25.66 15.39
N LEU A 363 2.09 25.02 14.21
CA LEU A 363 3.27 25.07 13.34
C LEU A 363 3.43 26.46 12.73
N ALA A 364 4.65 27.00 12.82
CA ALA A 364 4.97 28.32 12.28
C ALA A 364 4.87 28.36 10.74
N TRP A 365 4.95 29.59 10.21
CA TRP A 365 4.76 29.89 8.79
C TRP A 365 5.57 29.01 7.80
N PRO A 366 6.80 28.53 8.08
CA PRO A 366 7.55 27.72 7.12
C PRO A 366 6.85 26.41 6.73
N TYR A 367 5.93 25.92 7.55
CA TYR A 367 5.13 24.73 7.22
C TYR A 367 4.30 24.91 5.95
N TYR A 368 3.66 26.07 5.76
CA TYR A 368 2.66 26.29 4.72
C TYR A 368 3.24 26.34 3.30
N PRO A 369 4.42 26.94 3.03
CA PRO A 369 5.10 26.82 1.74
C PRO A 369 5.43 25.38 1.35
N PHE A 370 5.87 24.54 2.31
CA PHE A 370 6.11 23.12 2.06
C PHE A 370 4.80 22.36 1.80
N LEU A 371 3.72 22.68 2.53
CA LEU A 371 2.40 22.13 2.27
C LEU A 371 1.89 22.52 0.87
N ALA A 372 2.13 23.75 0.43
CA ALA A 372 1.80 24.20 -0.93
C ALA A 372 2.61 23.43 -1.98
N ALA A 373 3.91 23.21 -1.77
CA ALA A 373 4.74 22.40 -2.66
C ALA A 373 4.26 20.94 -2.74
N ALA A 374 3.91 20.32 -1.61
CA ALA A 374 3.35 18.97 -1.56
C ALA A 374 1.98 18.90 -2.27
N SER A 375 1.15 19.93 -2.12
CA SER A 375 -0.14 20.07 -2.82
C SER A 375 0.06 20.15 -4.33
N ALA A 376 1.02 20.95 -4.80
CA ALA A 376 1.37 21.05 -6.22
C ALA A 376 1.88 19.72 -6.77
N GLN A 377 2.70 18.99 -6.02
CA GLN A 377 3.16 17.66 -6.40
C GLN A 377 1.99 16.67 -6.54
N LEU A 378 1.07 16.66 -5.57
CA LEU A 378 -0.09 15.76 -5.59
C LEU A 378 -1.03 16.09 -6.76
N ALA A 379 -1.25 17.38 -7.02
CA ALA A 379 -2.01 17.83 -8.18
C ALA A 379 -1.34 17.44 -9.51
N TRP A 380 -0.01 17.56 -9.60
CA TRP A 380 0.75 17.09 -10.77
C TRP A 380 0.61 15.58 -10.97
N GLN A 381 0.69 14.77 -9.92
CA GLN A 381 0.49 13.32 -10.01
C GLN A 381 -0.90 12.99 -10.56
N ILE A 382 -1.95 13.58 -9.99
CA ILE A 382 -3.35 13.28 -10.36
C ILE A 382 -3.70 13.77 -11.77
N SER A 383 -3.24 14.96 -12.16
CA SER A 383 -3.51 15.53 -13.48
C SER A 383 -2.79 14.77 -14.59
N THR A 384 -1.51 14.47 -14.39
CA THR A 384 -0.64 13.90 -15.44
C THR A 384 -0.63 12.38 -15.49
N VAL A 385 -1.17 11.67 -14.50
CA VAL A 385 -1.15 10.20 -14.52
C VAL A 385 -1.92 9.65 -15.72
N ASP A 386 -1.30 8.75 -16.47
CA ASP A 386 -1.97 7.88 -17.42
C ASP A 386 -2.36 6.57 -16.72
N LEU A 387 -3.67 6.40 -16.47
CA LEU A 387 -4.21 5.22 -15.78
C LEU A 387 -4.21 3.96 -16.65
N SER A 388 -3.92 4.09 -17.95
CA SER A 388 -3.75 2.96 -18.87
C SER A 388 -2.29 2.49 -18.96
N ASP A 389 -1.33 3.35 -18.61
CA ASP A 389 0.08 3.01 -18.59
C ASP A 389 0.54 2.52 -17.20
N ARG A 390 0.89 1.22 -17.14
CA ARG A 390 1.41 0.57 -15.94
C ARG A 390 2.70 1.25 -15.44
N LEU A 391 3.57 1.69 -16.35
CA LEU A 391 4.86 2.30 -15.99
C LEU A 391 4.67 3.72 -15.43
N ASP A 392 3.82 4.55 -16.03
CA ASP A 392 3.52 5.88 -15.48
C ASP A 392 2.82 5.77 -14.11
N CYS A 393 1.84 4.87 -13.96
CA CYS A 393 1.22 4.58 -12.65
C CYS A 393 2.27 4.22 -11.59
N ASN A 394 3.25 3.38 -11.94
CA ASN A 394 4.36 3.02 -11.06
C ASN A 394 5.22 4.24 -10.70
N ARG A 395 5.58 5.07 -11.69
CA ARG A 395 6.38 6.28 -11.49
C ARG A 395 5.68 7.27 -10.56
N LYS A 396 4.38 7.50 -10.74
CA LYS A 396 3.58 8.34 -9.83
C LYS A 396 3.57 7.76 -8.43
N PHE A 397 3.31 6.47 -8.27
CA PHE A 397 3.37 5.79 -6.97
C PHE A 397 4.73 5.99 -6.28
N VAL A 398 5.84 5.72 -6.98
CA VAL A 398 7.21 5.90 -6.44
C VAL A 398 7.53 7.35 -6.07
N SER A 399 6.96 8.33 -6.78
CA SER A 399 7.20 9.74 -6.49
C SER A 399 6.62 10.20 -5.14
N ASN A 400 5.70 9.43 -4.52
CA ASN A 400 5.10 9.76 -3.23
C ASN A 400 6.11 9.83 -2.07
N LYS A 401 7.31 9.23 -2.20
CA LYS A 401 8.40 9.46 -1.23
C LYS A 401 8.71 10.95 -1.04
N TRP A 402 8.60 11.75 -2.11
CA TRP A 402 8.85 13.19 -2.07
C TRP A 402 7.70 13.97 -1.45
N PHE A 403 6.45 13.54 -1.63
CA PHE A 403 5.31 14.12 -0.91
C PHE A 403 5.52 13.94 0.59
N GLY A 404 5.86 12.70 0.99
CA GLY A 404 6.32 12.34 2.33
C GLY A 404 7.37 13.31 2.90
N ALA A 405 8.46 13.46 2.15
CA ALA A 405 9.59 14.29 2.54
C ALA A 405 9.25 15.78 2.62
N LEU A 406 8.43 16.31 1.71
CA LEU A 406 7.99 17.71 1.72
C LEU A 406 7.17 18.02 2.97
N ILE A 407 6.20 17.17 3.31
CA ILE A 407 5.42 17.34 4.54
C ILE A 407 6.33 17.23 5.77
N PHE A 408 7.23 16.25 5.82
CA PHE A 408 8.16 16.12 6.94
C PHE A 408 9.09 17.34 7.10
N GLY A 409 9.67 17.83 6.01
CA GLY A 409 10.49 19.04 6.00
C GLY A 409 9.71 20.27 6.43
N GLY A 410 8.46 20.41 5.98
CA GLY A 410 7.56 21.47 6.43
C GLY A 410 7.28 21.42 7.91
N VAL A 411 6.97 20.23 8.46
CA VAL A 411 6.73 20.05 9.90
C VAL A 411 7.98 20.40 10.70
N LEU A 412 9.15 19.94 10.26
CA LEU A 412 10.42 20.21 10.93
C LEU A 412 10.73 21.73 10.96
N CYS A 413 10.68 22.38 9.80
CA CYS A 413 10.93 23.83 9.71
C CYS A 413 9.86 24.64 10.44
N GLY A 414 8.59 24.22 10.38
CA GLY A 414 7.50 24.84 11.12
C GLY A 414 7.72 24.76 12.63
N ARG A 415 8.07 23.59 13.15
CA ARG A 415 8.26 23.36 14.59
C ARG A 415 9.51 24.04 15.14
N LEU A 416 10.60 24.10 14.37
CA LEU A 416 11.84 24.79 14.77
C LEU A 416 11.71 26.31 14.85
N VAL A 417 10.72 26.89 14.15
CA VAL A 417 10.47 28.33 14.13
C VAL A 417 9.30 28.73 15.04
N SER A 418 8.43 27.78 15.42
CA SER A 418 7.43 27.95 16.49
C SER A 418 8.12 28.26 17.81
#